data_AF-A0A250KPU2-F1
#
_entry.id   AF-A0A250KPU2-F1
#
_cell.length_a   1.000
_cell.length_b   1.000
_cell.length_c   1.000
_cell.angle_alpha   90.00
_cell.angle_beta   90.00
_cell.angle_gamma   90.00
#
_symmetry.space_group_name_H-M   'P 1'
#
loop_
_entity.id
_entity.type
_entity.pdbx_description
1 polymer ?
#
loop_
_entity_poly.entity_id
_entity_poly.type
_entity_poly.pdbx_seq_one_letter_code
_entity_poly.pdbx_strand_id
1 'polypeptide(L)' 'MAEKLLRDIKPVSPENLDDLMLIMAKNIEESLFKSGARPGLDYSILDLYKLAQPFALEVFKKNINTMSFTVQW' A
#
# COMPACT_ATOMS: atom_id res chain seq x y z
N MET A 1 1.12 20.82 8.81
CA MET A 1 1.51 19.74 7.87
C MET A 1 0.31 18.82 7.76
N ALA A 2 -0.14 18.44 6.56
CA ALA A 2 -1.23 17.47 6.44
C ALA A 2 -0.71 16.10 6.88
N GLU A 3 -1.38 15.46 7.83
CA GLU A 3 -1.02 14.10 8.26
C GLU A 3 -1.32 13.10 7.15
N LYS A 4 -0.37 12.21 6.87
CA LYS A 4 -0.59 11.05 6.00
C LYS A 4 -1.75 10.21 6.52
N LEU A 5 -2.55 9.64 5.62
CA LEU A 5 -3.67 8.78 5.98
C LEU A 5 -3.20 7.39 6.40
N LEU A 6 -2.14 6.86 5.77
CA LEU A 6 -1.63 5.54 6.09
C LEU A 6 -0.69 5.60 7.30
N ARG A 7 -0.99 4.78 8.30
CA ARG A 7 -0.20 4.70 9.54
C ARG A 7 1.12 3.98 9.33
N ASP A 8 2.12 4.35 10.12
CA ASP A 8 3.33 3.57 10.28
C ASP A 8 3.09 2.30 11.10
N ILE A 9 3.04 1.17 10.39
CA ILE A 9 2.96 -0.17 10.97
C ILE A 9 4.33 -0.83 10.75
N LYS A 10 4.92 -1.33 11.83
CA LYS A 10 6.17 -2.10 11.83
C LYS A 10 6.03 -3.23 12.86
N PRO A 11 6.59 -4.42 12.60
CA PRO A 11 7.27 -4.84 11.37
C PRO A 11 6.28 -5.09 10.21
N VAL A 12 6.75 -4.95 8.96
CA VAL A 12 6.01 -5.33 7.75
C VAL A 12 6.88 -6.28 6.93
N SER A 13 6.30 -7.36 6.40
CA SER A 13 6.99 -8.31 5.52
C SER A 13 6.36 -8.30 4.13
N PRO A 14 7.08 -7.90 3.06
CA PRO A 14 6.55 -7.92 1.69
C PRO A 14 6.14 -9.31 1.18
N GLU A 15 6.48 -10.37 1.92
CA GLU A 15 6.09 -11.76 1.67
C GLU A 15 4.66 -12.05 2.15
N ASN A 16 4.04 -11.16 2.92
CA ASN A 16 2.63 -11.20 3.23
C ASN A 16 1.84 -10.29 2.28
N LEU A 17 0.70 -10.76 1.79
CA LEU A 17 -0.10 -10.01 0.81
C LEU A 17 -0.62 -8.65 1.34
N ASP A 18 -1.07 -8.60 2.59
CA ASP A 18 -1.59 -7.39 3.23
C ASP A 18 -0.49 -6.34 3.45
N ASP A 19 0.68 -6.79 3.92
CA ASP A 19 1.87 -5.95 4.07
C ASP A 19 2.35 -5.42 2.70
N LEU A 20 2.37 -6.26 1.66
CA LEU A 20 2.72 -5.85 0.30
C LEU A 20 1.77 -4.74 -0.20
N MET A 21 0.46 -4.93 -0.03
CA MET A 21 -0.53 -3.93 -0.40
C MET A 21 -0.33 -2.61 0.36
N LEU A 22 -0.07 -2.67 1.67
CA LEU A 22 0.20 -1.49 2.49
C LEU A 22 1.47 -0.76 2.06
N ILE A 23 2.55 -1.48 1.80
CA ILE A 23 3.83 -0.91 1.35
C ILE A 23 3.64 -0.19 0.00
N MET A 24 2.94 -0.82 -0.95
CA MET A 24 2.67 -0.20 -2.24
C MET A 24 1.81 1.06 -2.10
N ALA A 25 0.76 1.02 -1.28
CA ALA A 25 -0.10 2.17 -1.01
C ALA A 25 0.68 3.34 -0.36
N LYS A 26 1.60 3.03 0.56
CA LYS A 26 2.49 4.04 1.18
C LYS A 26 3.45 4.69 0.20
N ASN A 27 4.02 3.92 -0.72
CA ASN A 27 4.90 4.48 -1.75
C ASN A 27 4.13 5.47 -2.65
N ILE A 28 2.87 5.15 -2.97
CA ILE A 28 2.00 6.04 -3.74
C ILE A 28 1.63 7.27 -2.94
N GLU A 29 1.26 7.13 -1.67
CA GLU A 29 0.94 8.27 -0.80
C GLU A 29 2.14 9.21 -0.66
N GLU A 30 3.33 8.67 -0.47
CA GLU A 30 4.58 9.45 -0.42
C GLU A 30 4.83 10.19 -1.74
N SER A 31 4.58 9.55 -2.88
CA SER A 31 4.69 10.19 -4.19
C SER A 31 3.69 11.34 -4.34
N LEU A 32 2.42 11.11 -3.99
CA LEU A 32 1.37 12.13 -4.06
C LEU A 32 1.68 13.32 -3.14
N PHE A 33 2.14 13.04 -1.92
CA PHE A 33 2.52 14.08 -0.96
C PHE A 33 3.69 14.93 -1.47
N LYS A 34 4.72 14.30 -2.06
CA LYS A 34 5.84 15.02 -2.71
C LYS A 34 5.39 15.87 -3.90
N SER A 35 4.33 15.46 -4.59
CA SER A 35 3.71 16.25 -5.66
C SER A 35 2.78 17.36 -5.16
N GLY A 36 2.59 17.50 -3.84
CA GLY A 36 1.75 18.54 -3.23
C GLY A 36 0.29 18.16 -3.04
N ALA A 37 -0.09 16.89 -3.27
CA ALA A 37 -1.45 16.42 -3.02
C ALA A 37 -1.78 16.38 -1.52
N ARG A 38 -3.03 16.66 -1.18
CA ARG A 38 -3.54 16.79 0.19
C ARG A 38 -4.45 15.61 0.55
N PRO A 39 -4.12 14.86 1.62
CA PRO A 39 -5.01 13.88 2.26
C PRO A 39 -6.44 14.38 2.45
N GLY A 40 -7.44 13.58 2.10
CA GLY A 40 -8.85 13.89 2.32
C GLY A 40 -9.45 14.94 1.37
N LEU A 41 -8.63 15.55 0.51
CA LEU A 41 -9.08 16.42 -0.57
C LEU A 41 -8.77 15.81 -1.94
N ASP A 42 -7.52 15.42 -2.15
CA ASP A 42 -7.03 14.92 -3.44
C ASP A 42 -7.03 13.38 -3.51
N TYR A 43 -7.06 12.70 -2.36
CA TYR A 43 -7.14 11.24 -2.28
C TYR A 43 -7.70 10.75 -0.94
N SER A 44 -8.33 9.57 -0.97
CA SER A 44 -8.72 8.79 0.21
C SER A 44 -7.85 7.54 0.39
N ILE A 45 -7.98 6.85 1.53
CA ILE A 45 -7.32 5.56 1.77
C ILE A 45 -7.67 4.56 0.66
N LEU A 46 -8.95 4.47 0.28
CA LEU A 46 -9.38 3.52 -0.75
C LEU A 46 -8.75 3.82 -2.11
N ASP A 47 -8.54 5.10 -2.45
CA ASP A 47 -7.89 5.49 -3.69
C ASP A 47 -6.42 5.07 -3.71
N LEU A 48 -5.71 5.22 -2.59
CA LEU A 48 -4.33 4.72 -2.46
C LEU A 48 -4.25 3.20 -2.70
N TYR A 49 -5.17 2.43 -2.13
CA TYR A 49 -5.23 0.98 -2.36
C TYR A 49 -5.59 0.63 -3.81
N LYS A 50 -6.53 1.35 -4.45
CA LYS A 50 -6.84 1.16 -5.88
C LYS A 50 -5.63 1.44 -6.77
N LEU A 51 -4.89 2.50 -6.49
CA LEU A 51 -3.67 2.84 -7.25
C LEU A 51 -2.54 1.82 -6.99
N ALA A 52 -2.50 1.22 -5.80
CA ALA A 52 -1.51 0.19 -5.44
C ALA A 52 -1.79 -1.19 -6.06
N GLN A 53 -3.06 -1.53 -6.29
CA GLN A 53 -3.49 -2.83 -6.82
C GLN A 53 -2.69 -3.35 -8.03
N PRO A 54 -2.46 -2.59 -9.12
CA PRO A 54 -1.73 -3.12 -10.27
C PRO A 54 -0.29 -3.52 -9.93
N PHE A 55 0.41 -2.71 -9.13
CA PHE A 55 1.79 -3.02 -8.70
C PHE A 55 1.84 -4.23 -7.78
N ALA A 56 0.93 -4.28 -6.79
CA ALA A 56 0.85 -5.42 -5.88
C ALA A 56 0.48 -6.71 -6.62
N LEU A 57 -0.42 -6.65 -7.61
CA LEU A 57 -0.80 -7.79 -8.44
C LEU A 57 0.38 -8.30 -9.28
N GLU A 58 1.18 -7.42 -9.88
CA GLU A 58 2.37 -7.83 -10.63
C GLU A 58 3.42 -8.52 -9.75
N VAL A 59 3.66 -7.99 -8.54
CA VAL A 59 4.57 -8.61 -7.58
C VAL A 59 4.02 -9.94 -7.08
N PHE A 60 2.73 -9.99 -6.76
CA PHE A 60 2.04 -11.21 -6.34
C PHE A 60 2.16 -12.31 -7.39
N LYS A 61 1.90 -11.99 -8.68
CA LYS A 61 2.02 -12.96 -9.77
C LYS A 61 3.42 -13.52 -9.93
N LYS A 62 4.47 -12.71 -9.69
CA LYS A 62 5.87 -13.17 -9.75
C LYS A 62 6.25 -14.09 -8.60
N ASN A 63 5.63 -13.89 -7.43
CA ASN A 63 6.01 -14.53 -6.18
C ASN A 63 4.90 -15.43 -5.59
N ILE A 64 3.95 -15.88 -6.42
CA ILE A 64 2.74 -16.58 -5.95
C ILE A 64 3.06 -17.84 -5.12
N ASN A 65 4.19 -18.49 -5.40
CA ASN A 65 4.62 -19.71 -4.70
C ASN A 65 5.24 -19.44 -3.32
N THR A 66 5.60 -18.20 -3.01
CA THR A 66 6.29 -17.81 -1.77
C THR A 66 5.49 -16.82 -0.93
N MET A 67 4.27 -16.46 -1.38
CA MET A 67 3.47 -15.42 -0.74
C MET A 67 2.56 -16.04 0.33
N SER A 68 2.56 -15.44 1.53
CA SER A 68 1.71 -15.83 2.65
C SER A 68 0.51 -14.91 2.83
N PHE A 69 -0.52 -15.44 3.48
CA PHE A 69 -1.75 -14.72 3.83
C PHE A 69 -1.83 -14.60 5.34
N THR A 70 -2.08 -13.37 5.82
CA THR A 70 -2.18 -13.08 7.26
C THR A 70 -3.47 -13.60 7.89
N VAL A 71 -4.57 -13.62 7.13
CA VAL A 71 -5.84 -14.18 7.58
C VAL A 71 -5.95 -15.63 7.10
N GLN A 72 -6.12 -16.55 8.05
CA GLN A 72 -6.43 -17.95 7.79
C GLN A 72 -7.80 -18.25 8.41
N TRP A 73 -8.69 -18.88 7.64
CA TRP A 73 -10.03 -19.28 8.08
C TRP A 73 -10.02 -20.74 8.53
#